data_AF-A0AA35T2I4-F1
#
_entry.id   AF-A0AA35T2I4-F1
#
_cell.length_a   1.000
_cell.length_b   1.000
_cell.length_c   1.000
_cell.angle_alpha   90.00
_cell.angle_beta   90.00
_cell.angle_gamma   90.00
#
_symmetry.space_group_name_H-M   'P 1'
#
loop_
_entity.id
_entity.type
_entity.pdbx_description
1 polymer ?
#
loop_
_entity_poly.entity_id
_entity_poly.type
_entity_poly.pdbx_seq_one_letter_code
_entity_poly.pdbx_strand_id
1 'polypeptide(L)'
;MTLMVAGSPLDFIPTSRLLTFEPYSSRMCITIDIVDDAAVENTESFTVSLSRTGGLDSRVQLRQLTSTIEITDDDTGATVELVTGSLSVTEGHVVSFCAVVSIHDTGCAVAFDFNISLSFRGSAEAAVDYGNIPMAYTVPACQNLTCVNVTIVDDDIVEKDETIEITGSVSDRRIRMTGGTKFITITDNDSAVVGLRSVFLMVRENVGQTTVCAVIEHRKSIAFPFDIKFTFIPQSATRPYDFTTGVVYDRYDPEQNEACVSLAIVDSVDVELPESLLVEIELREPNPVIRMSPDMSVGYIQIMDDDIAVIGLERTAYYLNSGSDDVQVCVLISRPTPSQTSCPISFPMDIIFRLSTEAADVFEVDETQTLTEGHGIERVDMQDSVLLYNSCQRKFCFDVSLKIETRPESGERFIISVERSPDHGRSTMLDSDKMSGFIEIR
;
A
#
# COMPACT_ATOMS: atom_id res chain seq x y z
N MET A 1 -61.10 6.26 -10.21
CA MET A 1 -60.84 7.49 -9.46
C MET A 1 -61.73 7.42 -8.23
N THR A 2 -61.14 7.07 -7.09
CA THR A 2 -61.87 7.03 -5.82
C THR A 2 -61.99 8.49 -5.37
N LEU A 3 -63.21 9.04 -5.28
CA LEU A 3 -63.38 10.39 -4.74
C LEU A 3 -63.00 10.38 -3.25
N MET A 4 -62.18 11.35 -2.84
CA MET A 4 -61.90 11.64 -1.44
C MET A 4 -63.16 12.29 -0.82
N VAL A 5 -63.34 12.15 0.48
CA VAL A 5 -64.48 12.72 1.21
C VAL A 5 -64.02 13.97 1.94
N ALA A 6 -64.63 15.11 1.62
CA ALA A 6 -64.38 16.35 2.34
C ALA A 6 -64.87 16.21 3.79
N GLY A 7 -64.00 16.49 4.74
CA GLY A 7 -64.18 16.52 6.18
C GLY A 7 -64.46 17.91 6.74
N SER A 8 -65.60 18.06 7.41
CA SER A 8 -65.85 19.22 8.26
C SER A 8 -65.07 19.14 9.59
N PRO A 9 -64.56 20.25 10.14
CA PRO A 9 -64.66 21.62 9.64
C PRO A 9 -63.47 22.06 8.78
N LEU A 10 -62.64 21.14 8.29
CA LEU A 10 -61.39 21.48 7.60
C LEU A 10 -61.65 22.00 6.19
N ASP A 11 -62.56 21.38 5.44
CA ASP A 11 -62.75 21.72 4.01
C ASP A 11 -64.06 22.48 3.77
N PHE A 12 -65.04 22.33 4.68
CA PHE A 12 -66.28 23.10 4.66
C PHE A 12 -66.93 23.22 6.05
N ILE A 13 -67.74 24.26 6.21
CA ILE A 13 -68.54 24.48 7.42
C ILE A 13 -69.93 23.85 7.24
N PRO A 14 -70.30 22.80 8.03
CA PRO A 14 -71.55 22.08 7.84
C PRO A 14 -72.74 22.97 8.22
N THR A 15 -73.64 23.19 7.26
CA THR A 15 -74.85 24.00 7.45
C THR A 15 -76.10 23.12 7.47
N SER A 16 -76.93 23.27 8.51
CA SER A 16 -78.30 22.73 8.54
C SER A 16 -79.31 23.87 8.63
N ARG A 17 -80.27 23.92 7.69
CA ARG A 17 -81.22 25.03 7.58
C ARG A 17 -82.62 24.53 7.25
N LEU A 18 -83.62 25.05 7.97
CA LEU A 18 -85.02 24.88 7.61
C LEU A 18 -85.35 25.76 6.40
N LEU A 19 -85.87 25.15 5.33
CA LEU A 19 -86.30 25.86 4.12
C LEU A 19 -87.80 26.12 4.17
N THR A 20 -88.18 27.39 4.19
CA THR A 20 -89.57 27.83 4.09
C THR A 20 -89.78 28.55 2.77
N PHE A 21 -90.70 28.05 1.95
CA PHE A 21 -91.09 28.69 0.70
C PHE A 21 -92.29 29.59 0.95
N GLU A 22 -92.10 30.89 0.74
CA GLU A 22 -93.21 31.85 0.74
C GLU A 22 -94.14 31.61 -0.46
N PRO A 23 -95.42 32.03 -0.38
CA PRO A 23 -96.34 31.95 -1.51
C PRO A 23 -95.72 32.52 -2.77
N TYR A 24 -95.85 31.78 -3.88
CA TYR A 24 -95.32 32.13 -5.20
C TYR A 24 -93.78 32.11 -5.34
N SER A 25 -93.02 31.73 -4.31
CA SER A 25 -91.59 31.45 -4.46
C SER A 25 -91.36 30.07 -5.09
N SER A 26 -90.46 30.01 -6.07
CA SER A 26 -90.06 28.77 -6.75
C SER A 26 -88.61 28.37 -6.49
N ARG A 27 -87.85 29.19 -5.75
CA ARG A 27 -86.41 28.99 -5.52
C ARG A 27 -86.02 29.45 -4.12
N MET A 28 -85.20 28.66 -3.46
CA MET A 28 -84.53 29.00 -2.21
C MET A 28 -83.10 28.47 -2.28
N CYS A 29 -82.14 29.25 -1.83
CA CYS A 29 -80.72 28.88 -1.83
C CYS A 29 -80.21 28.70 -0.40
N ILE A 30 -79.28 27.76 -0.23
CA ILE A 30 -78.42 27.66 0.96
C ILE A 30 -77.01 28.00 0.55
N THR A 31 -76.27 28.63 1.46
CA THR A 31 -74.83 28.86 1.33
C THR A 31 -74.13 27.85 2.21
N ILE A 32 -73.09 27.22 1.67
CA ILE A 32 -72.18 26.35 2.40
C ILE A 32 -70.81 27.01 2.22
N ASP A 33 -70.16 27.35 3.32
CA ASP A 33 -68.85 27.98 3.28
C ASP A 33 -67.80 26.89 3.08
N ILE A 34 -66.99 27.03 2.03
CA ILE A 34 -65.79 26.23 1.78
C ILE A 34 -64.65 26.90 2.52
N VAL A 35 -63.81 26.12 3.17
CA VAL A 35 -62.63 26.61 3.88
C VAL A 35 -61.46 26.55 2.90
N ASP A 36 -60.81 27.69 2.72
CA ASP A 36 -59.66 27.88 1.84
C ASP A 36 -58.40 27.86 2.71
N ASP A 37 -57.39 27.08 2.32
CA ASP A 37 -56.11 27.08 3.02
C ASP A 37 -54.91 27.23 2.07
N ALA A 38 -53.82 26.53 2.30
CA ALA A 38 -52.63 26.59 1.45
C ALA A 38 -51.98 25.19 1.30
N ALA A 39 -52.67 24.14 1.75
CA ALA A 39 -52.25 22.76 1.59
C ALA A 39 -52.64 22.32 0.17
N VAL A 40 -51.76 21.57 -0.49
CA VAL A 40 -52.12 20.99 -1.78
C VAL A 40 -52.94 19.72 -1.55
N GLU A 41 -54.15 19.68 -2.07
CA GLU A 41 -55.13 18.62 -1.83
C GLU A 41 -55.57 17.91 -3.12
N ASN A 42 -56.20 16.74 -2.97
CA ASN A 42 -56.88 16.10 -4.10
C ASN A 42 -58.32 16.59 -4.19
N THR A 43 -58.98 16.39 -5.33
CA THR A 43 -60.41 16.69 -5.43
C THR A 43 -61.21 15.87 -4.42
N GLU A 44 -61.97 16.56 -3.59
CA GLU A 44 -62.79 15.99 -2.54
C GLU A 44 -64.28 16.20 -2.81
N SER A 45 -65.13 15.51 -2.07
CA SER A 45 -66.57 15.71 -2.21
C SER A 45 -67.33 15.52 -0.90
N PHE A 46 -68.45 16.24 -0.78
CA PHE A 46 -69.44 16.01 0.27
C PHE A 46 -70.84 15.93 -0.33
N THR A 47 -71.78 15.36 0.44
CA THR A 47 -73.18 15.23 0.02
C THR A 47 -74.07 16.14 0.84
N VAL A 48 -74.91 16.93 0.15
CA VAL A 48 -76.00 17.69 0.75
C VAL A 48 -77.27 16.85 0.66
N SER A 49 -77.93 16.62 1.79
CA SER A 49 -79.20 15.90 1.85
C SER A 49 -80.38 16.82 2.15
N LEU A 50 -81.41 16.77 1.32
CA LEU A 50 -82.71 17.36 1.57
C LEU A 50 -83.63 16.32 2.22
N SER A 51 -84.15 16.65 3.41
CA SER A 51 -85.08 15.79 4.15
C SER A 51 -86.43 16.47 4.36
N ARG A 52 -87.49 15.67 4.51
CA ARG A 52 -88.82 16.16 4.86
C ARG A 52 -88.84 16.54 6.34
N THR A 53 -89.24 17.77 6.66
CA THR A 53 -89.53 18.19 8.03
C THR A 53 -90.98 17.88 8.40
N GLY A 54 -91.24 17.64 9.69
CA GLY A 54 -92.60 17.40 10.18
C GLY A 54 -93.50 18.62 9.91
N GLY A 55 -94.62 18.40 9.21
CA GLY A 55 -95.56 19.47 8.82
C GLY A 55 -95.64 19.78 7.33
N LEU A 56 -94.79 19.17 6.49
CA LEU A 56 -94.90 19.32 5.03
C LEU A 56 -96.17 18.63 4.49
N ASP A 57 -96.98 19.37 3.72
CA ASP A 57 -98.18 18.86 3.06
C ASP A 57 -97.88 17.57 2.27
N SER A 58 -98.75 16.56 2.41
CA SER A 58 -98.57 15.24 1.79
C SER A 58 -98.58 15.27 0.26
N ARG A 59 -99.08 16.36 -0.34
CA ARG A 59 -99.09 16.59 -1.79
C ARG A 59 -97.75 17.10 -2.31
N VAL A 60 -96.87 17.63 -1.45
CA VAL A 60 -95.53 18.07 -1.86
C VAL A 60 -94.62 16.84 -2.02
N GLN A 61 -94.16 16.61 -3.24
CA GLN A 61 -93.24 15.52 -3.58
C GLN A 61 -91.82 16.06 -3.64
N LEU A 62 -90.91 15.45 -2.88
CA LEU A 62 -89.48 15.76 -2.94
C LEU A 62 -88.81 14.87 -4.00
N ARG A 63 -87.95 15.46 -4.82
CA ARG A 63 -87.13 14.75 -5.83
C ARG A 63 -85.69 15.20 -5.65
N GLN A 64 -84.74 14.34 -6.02
CA GLN A 64 -83.30 14.59 -5.87
C GLN A 64 -82.93 15.00 -4.43
N LEU A 65 -83.13 14.06 -3.51
CA LEU A 65 -82.91 14.28 -2.07
C LEU A 65 -81.44 14.45 -1.69
N THR A 66 -80.52 14.16 -2.61
CA THR A 66 -79.09 14.26 -2.39
C THR A 66 -78.43 14.93 -3.58
N SER A 67 -77.45 15.77 -3.30
CA SER A 67 -76.53 16.34 -4.30
C SER A 67 -75.10 16.18 -3.80
N THR A 68 -74.20 15.74 -4.67
CA THR A 68 -72.76 15.70 -4.42
C THR A 68 -72.14 17.00 -4.88
N ILE A 69 -71.32 17.60 -4.03
CA ILE A 69 -70.55 18.81 -4.30
C ILE A 69 -69.10 18.37 -4.33
N GLU A 70 -68.37 18.76 -5.36
CA GLU A 70 -66.93 18.53 -5.48
C GLU A 70 -66.20 19.82 -5.08
N ILE A 71 -65.17 19.69 -4.26
CA ILE A 71 -64.23 20.75 -3.90
C ILE A 71 -62.95 20.48 -4.71
N THR A 72 -62.56 21.45 -5.53
CA THR A 72 -61.31 21.42 -6.28
C THR A 72 -60.34 22.40 -5.66
N ASP A 73 -59.17 21.91 -5.31
CA ASP A 73 -58.06 22.70 -4.81
C ASP A 73 -57.42 23.54 -5.94
N ASP A 74 -57.14 24.81 -5.66
CA ASP A 74 -56.38 25.72 -6.53
C ASP A 74 -54.98 26.05 -6.00
N ASP A 75 -54.59 25.46 -4.87
CA ASP A 75 -53.24 25.60 -4.32
C ASP A 75 -52.19 24.83 -5.13
N THR A 76 -51.07 25.51 -5.34
CA THR A 76 -49.91 24.94 -6.06
C THR A 76 -48.62 25.49 -5.49
N GLY A 77 -47.50 24.83 -5.83
CA GLY A 77 -46.17 25.35 -5.51
C GLY A 77 -45.56 24.78 -4.25
N ALA A 78 -46.10 23.67 -3.74
CA ALA A 78 -45.41 22.85 -2.74
C ALA A 78 -44.03 22.49 -3.28
N THR A 79 -42.99 22.76 -2.51
CA THR A 79 -41.61 22.41 -2.86
C THR A 79 -41.13 21.23 -2.05
N VAL A 80 -40.32 20.41 -2.69
CA VAL A 80 -39.65 19.28 -2.04
C VAL A 80 -38.17 19.40 -2.30
N GLU A 81 -37.37 19.43 -1.24
CA GLU A 81 -35.92 19.37 -1.31
C GLU A 81 -35.41 18.10 -0.62
N LEU A 82 -34.51 17.38 -1.30
CA LEU A 82 -33.71 16.36 -0.64
C LEU A 82 -32.66 17.04 0.22
N VAL A 83 -32.49 16.63 1.47
CA VAL A 83 -31.41 17.07 2.36
C VAL A 83 -30.68 15.86 2.89
N THR A 84 -29.38 15.99 3.17
CA THR A 84 -28.59 14.93 3.81
C THR A 84 -28.29 15.34 5.25
N GLY A 85 -28.31 14.38 6.18
CA GLY A 85 -27.95 14.61 7.58
C GLY A 85 -26.45 14.87 7.77
N SER A 86 -25.62 14.37 6.86
CA SER A 86 -24.17 14.57 6.84
C SER A 86 -23.68 14.65 5.40
N LEU A 87 -22.61 15.44 5.18
CA LEU A 87 -21.94 15.53 3.88
C LEU A 87 -20.81 14.49 3.74
N SER A 88 -20.33 13.96 4.87
CA SER A 88 -19.32 12.92 4.93
C SER A 88 -19.69 11.95 6.05
N VAL A 89 -19.46 10.66 5.81
CA VAL A 89 -19.75 9.56 6.72
C VAL A 89 -18.62 8.55 6.62
N THR A 90 -18.17 8.05 7.76
CA THR A 90 -17.15 7.02 7.83
C THR A 90 -17.78 5.64 7.68
N GLU A 91 -17.04 4.69 7.12
CA GLU A 91 -17.45 3.29 7.02
C GLU A 91 -17.93 2.70 8.36
N GLY A 92 -18.85 1.75 8.27
CA GLY A 92 -19.55 1.14 9.41
C GLY A 92 -20.63 2.01 10.08
N HIS A 93 -20.86 3.23 9.58
CA HIS A 93 -21.89 4.13 10.09
C HIS A 93 -23.16 4.16 9.24
N VAL A 94 -24.17 4.87 9.73
CA VAL A 94 -25.44 5.10 9.03
C VAL A 94 -25.54 6.57 8.69
N VAL A 95 -25.90 6.86 7.44
CA VAL A 95 -26.27 8.20 6.99
C VAL A 95 -27.75 8.23 6.63
N SER A 96 -28.42 9.33 6.88
CA SER A 96 -29.80 9.56 6.46
C SER A 96 -29.87 10.68 5.44
N PHE A 97 -30.72 10.54 4.44
CA PHE A 97 -31.20 11.65 3.63
C PHE A 97 -32.71 11.73 3.73
N CYS A 98 -33.25 12.94 3.66
CA CYS A 98 -34.66 13.20 3.89
C CYS A 98 -35.24 14.08 2.79
N ALA A 99 -36.51 13.89 2.46
CA ALA A 99 -37.30 14.92 1.78
C ALA A 99 -37.84 15.89 2.81
N VAL A 100 -37.56 17.17 2.60
CA VAL A 100 -38.20 18.29 3.28
C VAL A 100 -39.25 18.84 2.35
N VAL A 101 -40.51 18.76 2.76
CA VAL A 101 -41.65 19.34 2.04
C VAL A 101 -41.98 20.68 2.68
N SER A 102 -42.13 21.71 1.86
CA SER A 102 -42.46 23.05 2.33
C SER A 102 -43.44 23.76 1.40
N ILE A 103 -44.42 24.43 2.01
CA ILE A 103 -45.29 25.41 1.38
C ILE A 103 -45.72 26.41 2.46
N HIS A 104 -45.52 27.71 2.22
CA HIS A 104 -46.05 28.86 2.98
C HIS A 104 -46.21 28.70 4.53
N ASP A 105 -45.29 28.01 5.20
CA ASP A 105 -45.32 27.72 6.66
C ASP A 105 -46.63 27.06 7.17
N THR A 106 -47.25 26.18 6.39
CA THR A 106 -48.44 25.41 6.83
C THR A 106 -48.08 24.18 7.68
N GLY A 107 -49.02 23.74 8.51
CA GLY A 107 -48.88 22.49 9.28
C GLY A 107 -48.96 21.22 8.42
N CYS A 108 -49.68 21.27 7.30
CA CYS A 108 -49.75 20.23 6.29
C CYS A 108 -49.50 20.87 4.91
N ALA A 109 -48.41 20.50 4.25
CA ALA A 109 -48.08 21.07 2.94
C ALA A 109 -48.78 20.36 1.77
N VAL A 110 -48.97 19.04 1.89
CA VAL A 110 -49.58 18.19 0.87
C VAL A 110 -50.47 17.16 1.57
N ALA A 111 -51.77 17.17 1.33
CA ALA A 111 -52.76 16.33 2.03
C ALA A 111 -52.96 14.95 1.40
N PHE A 112 -51.98 14.47 0.64
CA PHE A 112 -52.00 13.15 0.01
C PHE A 112 -50.60 12.57 -0.11
N ASP A 113 -50.53 11.25 -0.23
CA ASP A 113 -49.28 10.54 -0.45
C ASP A 113 -48.74 10.82 -1.86
N PHE A 114 -47.45 11.12 -1.97
CA PHE A 114 -46.76 11.22 -3.26
C PHE A 114 -45.40 10.52 -3.24
N ASN A 115 -44.92 10.13 -4.40
CA ASN A 115 -43.65 9.40 -4.53
C ASN A 115 -42.53 10.30 -5.06
N ILE A 116 -41.36 10.13 -4.47
CA ILE A 116 -40.09 10.70 -4.97
C ILE A 116 -39.32 9.56 -5.62
N SER A 117 -38.99 9.71 -6.90
CA SER A 117 -38.09 8.81 -7.61
C SER A 117 -36.65 9.30 -7.46
N LEU A 118 -35.74 8.40 -7.11
CA LEU A 118 -34.33 8.66 -6.86
C LEU A 118 -33.48 8.09 -7.99
N SER A 119 -32.40 8.79 -8.31
CA SER A 119 -31.32 8.25 -9.14
C SER A 119 -29.96 8.52 -8.51
N PHE A 120 -29.08 7.53 -8.62
CA PHE A 120 -27.79 7.47 -7.95
C PHE A 120 -26.66 7.45 -8.97
N ARG A 121 -25.59 8.18 -8.65
CA ARG A 121 -24.30 8.23 -9.35
C ARG A 121 -23.20 8.30 -8.28
N GLY A 122 -21.95 8.42 -8.71
CA GLY A 122 -20.81 8.58 -7.82
C GLY A 122 -19.73 7.55 -8.09
N SER A 123 -18.72 7.51 -7.23
CA SER A 123 -17.67 6.49 -7.26
C SER A 123 -18.03 5.26 -6.44
N ALA A 124 -18.83 5.43 -5.38
CA ALA A 124 -19.25 4.33 -4.52
C ALA A 124 -20.21 3.38 -5.24
N GLU A 125 -19.95 2.09 -5.13
CA GLU A 125 -20.68 0.96 -5.64
C GLU A 125 -21.66 0.38 -4.61
N ALA A 126 -22.88 0.09 -5.07
CA ALA A 126 -23.92 -0.49 -4.22
C ALA A 126 -23.54 -1.93 -3.82
N ALA A 127 -23.81 -2.27 -2.56
CA ALA A 127 -23.47 -3.55 -1.91
C ALA A 127 -21.97 -3.81 -1.68
N VAL A 128 -21.08 -2.93 -2.17
CA VAL A 128 -19.67 -2.88 -1.78
C VAL A 128 -19.52 -1.83 -0.68
N ASP A 129 -19.86 -0.55 -0.97
CA ASP A 129 -19.57 0.56 -0.05
C ASP A 129 -20.81 1.02 0.74
N TYR A 130 -22.01 0.72 0.23
CA TYR A 130 -23.27 1.03 0.91
C TYR A 130 -24.37 0.02 0.67
N GLY A 131 -25.27 -0.09 1.65
CA GLY A 131 -26.43 -0.97 1.62
C GLY A 131 -27.50 -0.54 0.60
N ASN A 132 -28.52 -1.36 0.43
CA ASN A 132 -29.57 -1.10 -0.55
C ASN A 132 -30.33 0.21 -0.27
N ILE A 133 -30.33 1.13 -1.24
CA ILE A 133 -31.14 2.35 -1.23
C ILE A 133 -32.33 2.16 -2.17
N PRO A 134 -33.58 2.42 -1.74
CA PRO A 134 -34.74 2.29 -2.62
C PRO A 134 -34.68 3.31 -3.76
N MET A 135 -35.04 2.89 -4.99
CA MET A 135 -35.11 3.79 -6.15
C MET A 135 -36.28 4.79 -6.07
N ALA A 136 -37.22 4.61 -5.15
CA ALA A 136 -38.28 5.56 -4.87
C ALA A 136 -38.80 5.37 -3.45
N TYR A 137 -39.34 6.42 -2.86
CA TYR A 137 -40.06 6.34 -1.58
C TYR A 137 -41.27 7.26 -1.55
N THR A 138 -42.23 6.89 -0.71
CA THR A 138 -43.48 7.63 -0.51
C THR A 138 -43.30 8.63 0.62
N VAL A 139 -43.68 9.88 0.37
CA VAL A 139 -43.91 10.89 1.40
C VAL A 139 -45.39 10.83 1.76
N PRO A 140 -45.73 10.44 3.00
CA PRO A 140 -47.14 10.36 3.41
C PRO A 140 -47.79 11.75 3.49
N ALA A 141 -49.11 11.77 3.38
CA ALA A 141 -49.92 12.97 3.57
C ALA A 141 -49.54 13.71 4.86
N CYS A 142 -49.42 15.04 4.76
CA CYS A 142 -49.08 15.95 5.85
C CYS A 142 -47.74 15.66 6.55
N GLN A 143 -46.81 14.94 5.91
CA GLN A 143 -45.44 14.78 6.41
C GLN A 143 -44.50 15.80 5.76
N ASN A 144 -44.02 16.75 6.56
CA ASN A 144 -43.05 17.74 6.10
C ASN A 144 -41.60 17.22 6.10
N LEU A 145 -41.35 16.06 6.71
CA LEU A 145 -40.04 15.40 6.74
C LEU A 145 -40.22 13.88 6.62
N THR A 146 -39.60 13.27 5.60
CA THR A 146 -39.53 11.81 5.46
C THR A 146 -38.09 11.41 5.16
N CYS A 147 -37.51 10.52 5.96
CA CYS A 147 -36.11 10.13 5.86
C CYS A 147 -35.93 8.68 5.41
N VAL A 148 -34.84 8.44 4.68
CA VAL A 148 -34.32 7.13 4.31
C VAL A 148 -32.94 6.98 4.92
N ASN A 149 -32.73 5.86 5.62
CA ASN A 149 -31.44 5.52 6.19
C ASN A 149 -30.67 4.62 5.23
N VAL A 150 -29.37 4.87 5.13
CA VAL A 150 -28.41 4.12 4.33
C VAL A 150 -27.30 3.67 5.25
N THR A 151 -27.09 2.36 5.33
CA THR A 151 -25.95 1.77 6.02
C THR A 151 -24.73 1.86 5.10
N ILE A 152 -23.64 2.42 5.58
CA ILE A 152 -22.34 2.38 4.91
C ILE A 152 -21.66 1.08 5.33
N VAL A 153 -21.16 0.33 4.35
CA VAL A 153 -20.48 -0.94 4.60
C VAL A 153 -19.13 -0.65 5.25
N ASP A 154 -18.63 -1.60 6.03
CA ASP A 154 -17.33 -1.55 6.69
C ASP A 154 -16.60 -2.81 6.24
N ASP A 155 -15.39 -2.66 5.73
CA ASP A 155 -14.55 -3.81 5.43
C ASP A 155 -13.10 -3.62 5.96
N ASP A 156 -12.11 -4.25 5.31
CA ASP A 156 -10.70 -4.22 5.72
C ASP A 156 -9.80 -3.75 4.53
N ILE A 157 -10.41 -3.26 3.45
CA ILE A 157 -9.77 -2.83 2.21
C ILE A 157 -9.47 -1.34 2.34
N VAL A 158 -8.22 -0.93 2.07
CA VAL A 158 -7.88 0.49 2.07
C VAL A 158 -8.34 1.13 0.78
N GLU A 159 -9.20 2.14 0.89
CA GLU A 159 -9.84 2.81 -0.24
C GLU A 159 -9.58 4.32 -0.21
N LYS A 160 -10.03 5.01 -1.26
CA LYS A 160 -10.03 6.48 -1.27
C LYS A 160 -11.41 6.95 -0.85
N ASP A 161 -11.52 8.21 -0.44
CA ASP A 161 -12.82 8.83 -0.26
C ASP A 161 -13.70 8.66 -1.51
N GLU A 162 -14.87 8.08 -1.30
CA GLU A 162 -15.84 7.80 -2.34
C GLU A 162 -17.07 8.67 -2.22
N THR A 163 -17.92 8.71 -3.24
CA THR A 163 -19.11 9.56 -3.23
C THR A 163 -20.36 8.83 -3.69
N ILE A 164 -21.47 9.12 -3.01
CA ILE A 164 -22.83 8.85 -3.48
C ILE A 164 -23.44 10.18 -3.92
N GLU A 165 -23.83 10.25 -5.18
CA GLU A 165 -24.51 11.38 -5.80
C GLU A 165 -26.00 11.05 -5.96
N ILE A 166 -26.89 11.81 -5.31
CA ILE A 166 -28.33 11.56 -5.24
C ILE A 166 -29.09 12.68 -5.93
N THR A 167 -29.98 12.31 -6.85
CA THR A 167 -30.95 13.24 -7.46
C THR A 167 -32.37 12.70 -7.28
N GLY A 168 -33.31 13.62 -7.02
CA GLY A 168 -34.73 13.29 -6.84
C GLY A 168 -35.60 13.90 -7.92
N SER A 169 -36.71 13.24 -8.25
CA SER A 169 -37.75 13.72 -9.15
C SER A 169 -39.14 13.37 -8.61
N VAL A 170 -40.12 14.24 -8.88
CA VAL A 170 -41.54 14.02 -8.54
C VAL A 170 -42.35 14.17 -9.83
N SER A 171 -43.29 13.25 -10.05
CA SER A 171 -44.13 13.25 -11.25
C SER A 171 -45.39 14.11 -11.13
N ASP A 172 -45.84 14.38 -9.91
CA ASP A 172 -47.00 15.25 -9.67
C ASP A 172 -46.65 16.70 -10.00
N ARG A 173 -47.43 17.34 -10.86
CA ARG A 173 -47.15 18.69 -11.35
C ARG A 173 -47.46 19.79 -10.34
N ARG A 174 -48.23 19.48 -9.29
CA ARG A 174 -48.55 20.42 -8.21
C ARG A 174 -47.36 20.60 -7.25
N ILE A 175 -46.45 19.62 -7.26
CA ILE A 175 -45.26 19.57 -6.42
C ILE A 175 -44.01 19.83 -7.27
N ARG A 176 -43.15 20.74 -6.82
CA ARG A 176 -41.90 21.07 -7.50
C ARG A 176 -40.70 20.56 -6.72
N MET A 177 -39.89 19.70 -7.35
CA MET A 177 -38.57 19.36 -6.81
C MET A 177 -37.64 20.57 -6.87
N THR A 178 -36.99 20.86 -5.76
CA THR A 178 -36.02 21.93 -5.55
C THR A 178 -34.79 21.38 -4.83
N GLY A 179 -33.70 22.13 -4.82
CA GLY A 179 -32.42 21.60 -4.36
C GLY A 179 -31.88 20.62 -5.40
N GLY A 180 -30.72 20.93 -5.95
CA GLY A 180 -30.12 20.08 -6.98
C GLY A 180 -29.65 18.74 -6.41
N THR A 181 -28.70 18.15 -7.12
CA THR A 181 -27.94 16.99 -6.68
C THR A 181 -27.41 17.15 -5.25
N LYS A 182 -27.53 16.08 -4.44
CA LYS A 182 -26.90 15.96 -3.13
C LYS A 182 -25.76 14.96 -3.17
N PHE A 183 -24.74 15.21 -2.36
CA PHE A 183 -23.53 14.39 -2.28
C PHE A 183 -23.34 13.90 -0.86
N ILE A 184 -22.94 12.65 -0.73
CA ILE A 184 -22.47 12.03 0.51
C ILE A 184 -21.09 11.48 0.20
N THR A 185 -20.06 11.90 0.94
CA THR A 185 -18.72 11.33 0.86
C THR A 185 -18.57 10.19 1.85
N ILE A 186 -18.18 9.02 1.39
CA ILE A 186 -17.78 7.89 2.23
C ILE A 186 -16.29 8.04 2.49
N THR A 187 -15.89 8.05 3.76
CA THR A 187 -14.47 8.06 4.15
C THR A 187 -14.10 6.69 4.68
N ASP A 188 -13.07 6.11 4.09
CA ASP A 188 -12.46 4.88 4.56
C ASP A 188 -11.88 5.09 5.99
N ASN A 189 -12.06 4.09 6.85
CA ASN A 189 -11.50 4.06 8.20
C ASN A 189 -10.25 3.17 8.31
N ASP A 190 -9.87 2.52 7.22
CA ASP A 190 -8.70 1.69 7.11
C ASP A 190 -7.42 2.45 6.79
N SER A 191 -6.32 1.80 7.10
CA SER A 191 -4.98 2.26 6.74
C SER A 191 -4.05 1.08 6.55
N ALA A 192 -3.01 1.30 5.76
CA ALA A 192 -1.98 0.30 5.48
C ALA A 192 -0.58 0.85 5.77
N VAL A 193 0.31 -0.08 6.14
CA VAL A 193 1.73 0.18 6.38
C VAL A 193 2.54 -0.52 5.29
N VAL A 194 3.45 0.23 4.67
CA VAL A 194 4.33 -0.25 3.60
C VAL A 194 5.71 -0.49 4.16
N GLY A 195 6.28 -1.67 3.92
CA GLY A 195 7.63 -2.03 4.30
C GLY A 195 8.36 -2.77 3.19
N LEU A 196 9.68 -2.86 3.29
CA LEU A 196 10.47 -3.76 2.47
C LEU A 196 10.07 -5.21 2.77
N ARG A 197 9.98 -6.03 1.72
CA ARG A 197 9.71 -7.48 1.84
C ARG A 197 10.76 -8.18 2.70
N SER A 198 12.00 -7.70 2.65
CA SER A 198 13.09 -8.11 3.52
C SER A 198 13.97 -6.90 3.81
N VAL A 199 14.32 -6.70 5.08
CA VAL A 199 15.27 -5.67 5.53
C VAL A 199 16.73 -6.11 5.40
N PHE A 200 16.97 -7.37 5.02
CA PHE A 200 18.31 -7.89 4.75
C PHE A 200 18.30 -8.70 3.45
N LEU A 201 19.21 -8.39 2.54
CA LEU A 201 19.39 -9.10 1.28
C LEU A 201 20.88 -9.40 1.07
N MET A 202 21.21 -10.65 0.83
CA MET A 202 22.57 -11.07 0.47
C MET A 202 22.56 -11.54 -0.99
N VAL A 203 23.45 -10.98 -1.81
CA VAL A 203 23.59 -11.31 -3.24
C VAL A 203 25.03 -11.59 -3.58
N ARG A 204 25.26 -12.34 -4.66
CA ARG A 204 26.58 -12.44 -5.27
C ARG A 204 26.79 -11.33 -6.28
N GLU A 205 28.03 -10.92 -6.42
CA GLU A 205 28.52 -9.95 -7.41
C GLU A 205 28.14 -10.34 -8.86
N ASN A 206 28.32 -11.61 -9.24
CA ASN A 206 28.01 -12.10 -10.59
C ASN A 206 26.52 -12.22 -10.95
N VAL A 207 25.58 -11.81 -10.08
CA VAL A 207 24.15 -11.93 -10.35
C VAL A 207 23.68 -11.00 -11.48
N GLY A 208 24.40 -9.90 -11.70
CA GLY A 208 24.08 -8.83 -12.64
C GLY A 208 22.87 -7.97 -12.22
N GLN A 209 21.75 -8.58 -11.84
CA GLN A 209 20.59 -7.89 -11.26
C GLN A 209 19.94 -8.68 -10.13
N THR A 210 19.48 -7.96 -9.12
CA THR A 210 18.63 -8.48 -8.04
C THR A 210 17.39 -7.60 -7.89
N THR A 211 16.36 -8.13 -7.24
CA THR A 211 15.08 -7.42 -7.06
C THR A 211 14.86 -7.04 -5.62
N VAL A 212 14.50 -5.79 -5.38
CA VAL A 212 14.09 -5.27 -4.08
C VAL A 212 12.62 -4.90 -4.17
N CYS A 213 11.80 -5.44 -3.27
CA CYS A 213 10.36 -5.23 -3.27
C CYS A 213 9.89 -4.58 -1.97
N ALA A 214 8.95 -3.65 -2.11
CA ALA A 214 8.12 -3.14 -1.03
C ALA A 214 6.74 -3.84 -1.09
N VAL A 215 6.19 -4.16 0.08
CA VAL A 215 4.93 -4.87 0.27
C VAL A 215 4.10 -4.22 1.37
N ILE A 216 2.81 -4.53 1.41
CA ILE A 216 1.93 -4.13 2.51
C ILE A 216 2.10 -5.09 3.68
N GLU A 217 2.36 -4.53 4.87
CA GLU A 217 2.40 -5.31 6.10
C GLU A 217 1.06 -6.01 6.35
N HIS A 218 1.12 -7.21 6.91
CA HIS A 218 -0.05 -8.05 7.17
C HIS A 218 -0.91 -8.40 5.94
N ARG A 219 -0.47 -8.04 4.71
CA ARG A 219 -1.16 -8.33 3.45
C ARG A 219 -2.59 -7.77 3.40
N LYS A 220 -2.81 -6.58 3.97
CA LYS A 220 -4.06 -5.84 3.73
C LYS A 220 -4.28 -5.59 2.24
N SER A 221 -5.54 -5.56 1.83
CA SER A 221 -5.94 -5.19 0.47
C SER A 221 -5.98 -3.67 0.35
N ILE A 222 -5.63 -3.14 -0.83
CA ILE A 222 -5.68 -1.71 -1.15
C ILE A 222 -6.35 -1.59 -2.51
N ALA A 223 -7.39 -0.78 -2.67
CA ALA A 223 -8.16 -0.67 -3.91
C ALA A 223 -7.53 0.27 -4.97
N PHE A 224 -6.41 0.94 -4.64
CA PHE A 224 -5.78 1.92 -5.52
C PHE A 224 -4.26 1.83 -5.56
N PRO A 225 -3.62 2.18 -6.69
CA PRO A 225 -2.17 2.21 -6.81
C PRO A 225 -1.56 3.48 -6.20
N PHE A 226 -0.31 3.39 -5.77
CA PHE A 226 0.51 4.53 -5.34
C PHE A 226 1.99 4.32 -5.69
N ASP A 227 2.75 5.41 -5.80
CA ASP A 227 4.16 5.35 -6.22
C ASP A 227 5.09 5.33 -5.00
N ILE A 228 6.03 4.38 -4.99
CA ILE A 228 7.09 4.24 -3.97
C ILE A 228 8.42 4.65 -4.60
N LYS A 229 9.18 5.46 -3.88
CA LYS A 229 10.55 5.82 -4.21
C LYS A 229 11.51 4.91 -3.47
N PHE A 230 12.49 4.36 -4.18
CA PHE A 230 13.60 3.60 -3.64
C PHE A 230 14.90 4.39 -3.82
N THR A 231 15.64 4.56 -2.73
CA THR A 231 16.93 5.26 -2.71
C THR A 231 18.02 4.30 -2.28
N PHE A 232 18.93 3.96 -3.19
CA PHE A 232 20.10 3.14 -2.87
C PHE A 232 21.26 4.04 -2.41
N ILE A 233 21.69 3.84 -1.17
CA ILE A 233 22.68 4.67 -0.49
C ILE A 233 23.97 3.87 -0.34
N PRO A 234 25.08 4.29 -0.99
CA PRO A 234 26.39 3.65 -0.83
C PRO A 234 26.80 3.55 0.65
N GLN A 235 27.43 2.43 1.02
CA GLN A 235 28.16 2.29 2.29
C GLN A 235 29.60 1.90 1.99
N SER A 236 29.96 0.62 2.15
CA SER A 236 31.26 0.12 1.67
C SER A 236 31.22 -0.18 0.17
N ALA A 237 30.07 -0.60 -0.36
CA ALA A 237 29.81 -0.66 -1.80
C ALA A 237 29.53 0.74 -2.33
N THR A 238 30.12 1.05 -3.48
CA THR A 238 30.18 2.35 -4.13
C THR A 238 29.59 2.33 -5.54
N ARG A 239 29.15 3.51 -5.99
CA ARG A 239 28.69 3.71 -7.36
C ARG A 239 29.80 4.36 -8.19
N PRO A 240 30.06 3.92 -9.43
CA PRO A 240 29.37 2.87 -10.19
C PRO A 240 30.06 1.49 -10.13
N TYR A 241 31.01 1.27 -9.24
CA TYR A 241 31.92 0.11 -9.31
C TYR A 241 31.25 -1.19 -8.85
N ASP A 242 30.40 -1.13 -7.83
CA ASP A 242 29.83 -2.33 -7.20
C ASP A 242 28.32 -2.44 -7.53
N PHE A 243 27.69 -1.29 -7.75
CA PHE A 243 26.33 -1.17 -8.26
C PHE A 243 26.13 0.13 -9.04
N THR A 244 25.14 0.16 -9.94
CA THR A 244 24.86 1.36 -10.76
C THR A 244 23.55 2.06 -10.44
N THR A 245 22.57 1.34 -9.86
CA THR A 245 21.23 1.88 -9.56
C THR A 245 21.32 3.03 -8.55
N GLY A 246 20.60 4.13 -8.84
CA GLY A 246 20.54 5.32 -7.98
C GLY A 246 19.20 5.44 -7.27
N VAL A 247 18.44 6.48 -7.61
CA VAL A 247 17.03 6.60 -7.19
C VAL A 247 16.15 6.03 -8.29
N VAL A 248 15.22 5.16 -7.92
CA VAL A 248 14.23 4.58 -8.83
C VAL A 248 12.85 4.65 -8.17
N TYR A 249 11.81 4.51 -8.99
CA TYR A 249 10.43 4.53 -8.55
C TYR A 249 9.75 3.29 -9.10
N ASP A 250 8.82 2.75 -8.33
CA ASP A 250 7.87 1.80 -8.84
C ASP A 250 6.47 2.10 -8.32
N ARG A 251 5.46 1.67 -9.07
CA ARG A 251 4.07 1.81 -8.70
C ARG A 251 3.61 0.53 -8.04
N TYR A 252 3.16 0.63 -6.80
CA TYR A 252 2.49 -0.47 -6.13
C TYR A 252 1.21 -0.83 -6.89
N ASP A 253 1.12 -2.10 -7.28
CA ASP A 253 -0.02 -2.68 -8.00
C ASP A 253 -0.88 -3.50 -7.02
N PRO A 254 -2.13 -3.08 -6.74
CA PRO A 254 -3.09 -3.84 -5.96
C PRO A 254 -3.26 -5.31 -6.37
N GLU A 255 -3.14 -5.63 -7.66
CA GLU A 255 -3.31 -7.00 -8.15
C GLU A 255 -2.10 -7.88 -7.83
N GLN A 256 -0.90 -7.30 -7.80
CA GLN A 256 0.34 -8.02 -7.48
C GLN A 256 0.67 -7.98 -5.98
N ASN A 257 0.09 -7.04 -5.24
CA ASN A 257 0.36 -6.77 -3.82
C ASN A 257 1.84 -6.47 -3.51
N GLU A 258 2.59 -5.95 -4.48
CA GLU A 258 3.97 -5.53 -4.31
C GLU A 258 4.37 -4.43 -5.32
N ALA A 259 5.42 -3.70 -4.99
CA ALA A 259 6.17 -2.84 -5.90
C ALA A 259 7.64 -3.27 -5.87
N CYS A 260 8.23 -3.57 -7.02
CA CYS A 260 9.55 -4.17 -7.12
C CYS A 260 10.44 -3.41 -8.10
N VAL A 261 11.67 -3.13 -7.69
CA VAL A 261 12.69 -2.49 -8.52
C VAL A 261 13.90 -3.40 -8.70
N SER A 262 14.54 -3.29 -9.87
CA SER A 262 15.81 -3.98 -10.14
C SER A 262 17.00 -3.15 -9.66
N LEU A 263 17.83 -3.75 -8.81
CA LEU A 263 19.16 -3.28 -8.44
C LEU A 263 20.18 -3.95 -9.36
N ALA A 264 20.90 -3.15 -10.14
CA ALA A 264 21.97 -3.63 -11.01
C ALA A 264 23.28 -3.70 -10.22
N ILE A 265 23.78 -4.93 -10.05
CA ILE A 265 25.06 -5.26 -9.43
C ILE A 265 26.10 -5.35 -10.53
N VAL A 266 27.28 -4.81 -10.27
CA VAL A 266 28.37 -4.83 -11.23
C VAL A 266 29.27 -6.01 -10.89
N ASP A 267 29.35 -6.94 -11.82
CA ASP A 267 30.31 -8.04 -11.79
C ASP A 267 31.69 -7.48 -12.18
N SER A 268 32.64 -7.58 -11.27
CA SER A 268 34.03 -7.24 -11.49
C SER A 268 34.84 -8.53 -11.64
N VAL A 269 36.16 -8.40 -11.56
CA VAL A 269 37.03 -9.57 -11.40
C VAL A 269 37.76 -9.51 -10.06
N ASP A 270 37.66 -8.38 -9.36
CA ASP A 270 38.48 -8.01 -8.22
C ASP A 270 38.06 -8.79 -6.98
N VAL A 271 39.06 -9.38 -6.30
CA VAL A 271 38.78 -10.14 -5.09
C VAL A 271 38.65 -9.13 -3.95
N GLU A 272 37.46 -9.06 -3.37
CA GLU A 272 37.02 -8.03 -2.45
C GLU A 272 36.44 -8.63 -1.17
N LEU A 273 36.32 -7.79 -0.13
CA LEU A 273 35.60 -8.21 1.07
C LEU A 273 34.10 -8.03 0.83
N PRO A 274 33.24 -8.78 1.54
CA PRO A 274 31.81 -8.50 1.61
C PRO A 274 31.48 -7.01 1.76
N GLU A 275 30.82 -6.46 0.76
CA GLU A 275 30.47 -5.04 0.73
C GLU A 275 28.99 -4.83 1.04
N SER A 276 28.60 -3.57 1.21
CA SER A 276 27.23 -3.24 1.58
C SER A 276 26.76 -1.89 1.09
N LEU A 277 25.45 -1.80 0.94
CA LEU A 277 24.70 -0.58 0.71
C LEU A 277 23.37 -0.63 1.47
N LEU A 278 22.75 0.53 1.65
CA LEU A 278 21.40 0.64 2.20
C LEU A 278 20.39 0.89 1.07
N VAL A 279 19.15 0.46 1.29
CA VAL A 279 17.99 0.89 0.51
C VAL A 279 16.97 1.52 1.44
N GLU A 280 16.59 2.75 1.15
CA GLU A 280 15.51 3.46 1.84
C GLU A 280 14.30 3.57 0.93
N ILE A 281 13.12 3.25 1.45
CA ILE A 281 11.85 3.45 0.74
C ILE A 281 11.06 4.59 1.38
N GLU A 282 10.41 5.38 0.53
CA GLU A 282 9.47 6.42 0.95
C GLU A 282 8.31 6.55 -0.06
N LEU A 283 7.17 7.06 0.41
CA LEU A 283 6.10 7.43 -0.50
C LEU A 283 6.54 8.61 -1.36
N ARG A 284 6.29 8.54 -2.66
CA ARG A 284 6.61 9.64 -3.58
C ARG A 284 5.82 10.91 -3.23
N GLU A 285 4.57 10.74 -2.81
CA GLU A 285 3.68 11.80 -2.35
C GLU A 285 3.04 11.39 -1.02
N PRO A 286 2.82 12.33 -0.07
CA PRO A 286 2.13 12.03 1.17
C PRO A 286 0.75 11.44 0.91
N ASN A 287 0.42 10.37 1.60
CA ASN A 287 -0.89 9.73 1.55
C ASN A 287 -1.49 9.69 2.97
N PRO A 288 -2.77 10.08 3.16
CA PRO A 288 -3.38 10.12 4.49
C PRO A 288 -3.59 8.74 5.13
N VAL A 289 -3.77 7.70 4.32
CA VAL A 289 -4.13 6.33 4.77
C VAL A 289 -2.99 5.32 4.58
N ILE A 290 -1.97 5.65 3.79
CA ILE A 290 -0.76 4.83 3.64
C ILE A 290 0.40 5.41 4.46
N ARG A 291 1.05 4.58 5.26
CA ARG A 291 2.20 4.96 6.10
C ARG A 291 3.40 4.09 5.80
N MET A 292 4.60 4.61 6.01
CA MET A 292 5.83 3.83 5.93
C MET A 292 6.07 3.09 7.24
N SER A 293 6.56 1.85 7.15
CA SER A 293 6.97 1.05 8.29
C SER A 293 8.14 1.72 9.02
N PRO A 294 8.09 1.88 10.36
CA PRO A 294 9.22 2.42 11.11
C PRO A 294 10.42 1.46 11.12
N ASP A 295 10.16 0.16 11.03
CA ASP A 295 11.20 -0.88 11.19
C ASP A 295 11.61 -1.50 9.85
N MET A 296 10.79 -1.36 8.80
CA MET A 296 11.02 -1.97 7.49
C MET A 296 11.12 -0.96 6.33
N SER A 297 11.27 0.34 6.60
CA SER A 297 11.51 1.35 5.56
C SER A 297 12.97 1.46 5.12
N VAL A 298 13.89 0.86 5.86
CA VAL A 298 15.33 0.81 5.55
C VAL A 298 15.79 -0.64 5.52
N GLY A 299 16.51 -1.02 4.48
CA GLY A 299 17.08 -2.35 4.30
C GLY A 299 18.58 -2.30 4.06
N TYR A 300 19.25 -3.38 4.45
CA TYR A 300 20.67 -3.60 4.25
C TYR A 300 20.88 -4.65 3.15
N ILE A 301 21.72 -4.31 2.18
CA ILE A 301 22.08 -5.22 1.09
C ILE A 301 23.57 -5.50 1.22
N GLN A 302 23.91 -6.78 1.28
CA GLN A 302 25.29 -7.26 1.33
C GLN A 302 25.66 -7.91 -0.01
N ILE A 303 26.74 -7.44 -0.63
CA ILE A 303 27.29 -7.98 -1.86
C ILE A 303 28.44 -8.90 -1.49
N MET A 304 28.32 -10.18 -1.86
CA MET A 304 29.35 -11.19 -1.70
C MET A 304 30.15 -11.28 -2.98
N ASP A 305 31.45 -11.03 -2.86
CA ASP A 305 32.43 -11.37 -3.88
C ASP A 305 32.38 -12.87 -4.21
N ASP A 306 32.41 -13.21 -5.49
CA ASP A 306 32.49 -14.59 -5.99
C ASP A 306 33.79 -14.89 -6.76
N ASP A 307 34.70 -13.91 -6.84
CA ASP A 307 36.02 -14.10 -7.39
C ASP A 307 36.95 -14.85 -6.43
N ILE A 308 37.85 -15.62 -7.03
CA ILE A 308 38.79 -16.49 -6.31
C ILE A 308 40.22 -16.01 -6.56
N ALA A 309 40.95 -15.80 -5.48
CA ALA A 309 42.41 -15.67 -5.52
C ALA A 309 43.08 -17.06 -5.36
N VAL A 310 44.22 -17.24 -6.00
CA VAL A 310 45.09 -18.42 -5.89
C VAL A 310 46.40 -17.99 -5.25
N ILE A 311 46.84 -18.72 -4.24
CA ILE A 311 48.10 -18.46 -3.51
C ILE A 311 49.05 -19.62 -3.79
N GLY A 312 50.26 -19.32 -4.26
CA GLY A 312 51.28 -20.34 -4.54
C GLY A 312 52.69 -19.85 -4.26
N LEU A 313 53.65 -20.77 -4.23
CA LEU A 313 55.07 -20.41 -4.15
C LEU A 313 55.58 -19.92 -5.50
N GLU A 314 56.48 -18.93 -5.50
CA GLU A 314 57.14 -18.46 -6.71
C GLU A 314 57.95 -19.58 -7.38
N ARG A 315 58.52 -20.47 -6.56
CA ARG A 315 59.37 -21.57 -7.01
C ARG A 315 58.99 -22.86 -6.32
N THR A 316 59.17 -23.96 -7.02
CA THR A 316 59.04 -25.31 -6.44
C THR A 316 60.27 -25.73 -5.65
N ALA A 317 61.41 -25.06 -5.86
CA ALA A 317 62.68 -25.30 -5.19
C ALA A 317 63.40 -24.00 -4.83
N TYR A 318 63.83 -23.87 -3.57
CA TYR A 318 64.71 -22.81 -3.08
C TYR A 318 66.04 -23.42 -2.64
N TYR A 319 67.15 -22.69 -2.78
CA TYR A 319 68.48 -23.24 -2.51
C TYR A 319 69.20 -22.44 -1.42
N LEU A 320 69.75 -23.16 -0.44
CA LEU A 320 70.63 -22.62 0.60
C LEU A 320 72.07 -23.03 0.30
N ASN A 321 72.99 -22.06 0.26
CA ASN A 321 74.41 -22.33 0.12
C ASN A 321 75.01 -22.66 1.50
N SER A 322 75.97 -23.59 1.54
CA SER A 322 76.72 -23.92 2.75
C SER A 322 77.30 -22.68 3.46
N GLY A 323 76.74 -22.31 4.61
CA GLY A 323 77.15 -21.16 5.42
C GLY A 323 76.19 -19.96 5.46
N SER A 324 75.02 -20.07 4.81
CA SER A 324 73.89 -19.14 4.97
C SER A 324 72.77 -19.84 5.74
N ASP A 325 72.23 -19.17 6.75
CA ASP A 325 71.04 -19.63 7.48
C ASP A 325 69.76 -19.06 6.86
N ASP A 326 69.88 -18.03 6.01
CA ASP A 326 68.74 -17.31 5.46
C ASP A 326 68.44 -17.73 4.02
N VAL A 327 67.16 -18.01 3.73
CA VAL A 327 66.62 -18.20 2.38
C VAL A 327 65.41 -17.31 2.15
N GLN A 328 65.45 -16.54 1.07
CA GLN A 328 64.30 -15.72 0.68
C GLN A 328 63.26 -16.59 -0.01
N VAL A 329 62.12 -16.78 0.64
CA VAL A 329 60.96 -17.46 0.06
C VAL A 329 59.99 -16.41 -0.43
N CYS A 330 59.45 -16.62 -1.61
CA CYS A 330 58.47 -15.72 -2.18
C CYS A 330 57.17 -16.44 -2.52
N VAL A 331 56.05 -15.84 -2.13
CA VAL A 331 54.69 -16.26 -2.44
C VAL A 331 54.14 -15.37 -3.54
N LEU A 332 53.46 -16.00 -4.49
CA LEU A 332 52.68 -15.38 -5.53
C LEU A 332 51.20 -15.50 -5.19
N ILE A 333 50.50 -14.37 -5.25
CA ILE A 333 49.04 -14.35 -5.25
C ILE A 333 48.59 -13.94 -6.64
N SER A 334 47.75 -14.76 -7.26
CA SER A 334 47.33 -14.62 -8.65
C SER A 334 45.92 -15.15 -8.87
N ARG A 335 45.24 -14.78 -9.94
CA ARG A 335 43.99 -15.44 -10.34
C ARG A 335 44.26 -16.78 -11.06
N PRO A 336 43.29 -17.72 -11.08
CA PRO A 336 43.39 -18.94 -11.89
C PRO A 336 43.52 -18.67 -13.40
N THR A 337 43.02 -17.53 -13.88
CA THR A 337 43.05 -17.16 -15.31
C THR A 337 43.55 -15.72 -15.52
N PRO A 338 44.58 -15.50 -16.36
CA PRO A 338 45.13 -14.17 -16.60
C PRO A 338 44.29 -13.40 -17.63
N SER A 339 43.42 -12.50 -17.18
CA SER A 339 42.82 -11.47 -18.05
C SER A 339 43.02 -10.06 -17.48
N GLN A 340 43.99 -9.37 -18.08
CA GLN A 340 44.21 -7.92 -18.20
C GLN A 340 44.34 -6.98 -16.97
N THR A 341 45.51 -6.31 -16.99
CA THR A 341 45.87 -4.91 -16.64
C THR A 341 45.57 -4.25 -15.29
N SER A 342 44.73 -4.77 -14.42
CA SER A 342 44.70 -4.35 -13.01
C SER A 342 44.13 -5.45 -12.14
N CYS A 343 44.75 -5.64 -10.97
CA CYS A 343 44.48 -6.78 -10.08
C CYS A 343 44.64 -6.31 -8.62
N PRO A 344 43.78 -5.39 -8.14
CA PRO A 344 43.74 -5.06 -6.73
C PRO A 344 43.04 -6.19 -5.97
N ILE A 345 43.81 -7.08 -5.34
CA ILE A 345 43.34 -7.61 -4.06
C ILE A 345 43.41 -6.41 -3.12
N SER A 346 42.26 -5.94 -2.64
CA SER A 346 42.15 -4.62 -2.01
C SER A 346 42.29 -4.66 -0.49
N PHE A 347 42.51 -5.85 0.09
CA PHE A 347 42.53 -6.06 1.53
C PHE A 347 43.72 -6.95 1.99
N PRO A 348 44.23 -6.76 3.23
CA PRO A 348 45.27 -7.60 3.80
C PRO A 348 44.78 -9.02 4.04
N MET A 349 45.64 -10.02 3.83
CA MET A 349 45.33 -11.44 4.03
C MET A 349 46.32 -12.09 5.00
N ASP A 350 45.81 -13.01 5.84
CA ASP A 350 46.65 -13.82 6.72
C ASP A 350 46.99 -15.16 6.04
N ILE A 351 48.28 -15.44 5.89
CA ILE A 351 48.79 -16.67 5.27
C ILE A 351 49.52 -17.48 6.33
N ILE A 352 49.27 -18.80 6.35
CA ILE A 352 49.97 -19.74 7.21
C ILE A 352 51.05 -20.45 6.40
N PHE A 353 52.25 -20.44 6.96
CA PHE A 353 53.37 -21.22 6.50
C PHE A 353 53.54 -22.45 7.37
N ARG A 354 53.76 -23.59 6.72
CA ARG A 354 54.14 -24.83 7.39
C ARG A 354 55.45 -25.32 6.81
N LEU A 355 56.47 -25.37 7.64
CA LEU A 355 57.72 -26.05 7.35
C LEU A 355 57.65 -27.47 7.92
N SER A 356 58.08 -28.45 7.13
CA SER A 356 58.21 -29.85 7.55
C SER A 356 59.44 -30.45 6.89
N THR A 357 60.07 -31.43 7.50
CA THR A 357 61.25 -32.12 6.96
C THR A 357 60.87 -33.46 6.36
N GLU A 358 61.63 -33.95 5.38
CA GLU A 358 61.53 -35.37 4.96
C GLU A 358 62.20 -36.32 5.96
N ALA A 359 63.09 -35.80 6.83
CA ALA A 359 63.83 -36.55 7.85
C ALA A 359 63.37 -36.17 9.28
N ALA A 360 63.20 -37.18 10.14
CA ALA A 360 62.63 -37.06 11.48
C ALA A 360 63.61 -36.49 12.53
N ASP A 361 64.14 -35.29 12.30
CA ASP A 361 64.97 -34.60 13.30
C ASP A 361 64.23 -33.39 13.88
N VAL A 362 64.06 -33.44 15.20
CA VAL A 362 63.34 -32.49 16.06
C VAL A 362 64.17 -31.22 16.21
N PHE A 363 63.58 -30.05 15.94
CA PHE A 363 64.20 -28.75 16.22
C PHE A 363 63.34 -27.94 17.20
N GLU A 364 63.91 -27.60 18.36
CA GLU A 364 63.33 -26.73 19.38
C GLU A 364 63.92 -25.32 19.18
N VAL A 365 63.11 -24.27 18.97
CA VAL A 365 63.64 -22.91 18.71
C VAL A 365 62.89 -21.81 19.46
N ASP A 366 63.72 -20.87 19.90
CA ASP A 366 63.53 -19.67 20.73
C ASP A 366 62.88 -18.49 19.98
N GLU A 367 62.25 -17.61 20.74
CA GLU A 367 61.31 -16.57 20.31
C GLU A 367 61.99 -15.40 19.57
N THR A 368 61.99 -15.41 18.24
CA THR A 368 61.74 -14.23 17.36
C THR A 368 61.84 -14.67 15.90
N GLN A 369 60.72 -14.62 15.16
CA GLN A 369 60.62 -14.85 13.70
C GLN A 369 61.43 -16.03 13.12
N THR A 370 61.39 -17.18 13.78
CA THR A 370 61.95 -18.44 13.28
C THR A 370 60.81 -19.41 13.01
N LEU A 371 60.69 -19.88 11.76
CA LEU A 371 59.74 -20.95 11.41
C LEU A 371 60.26 -22.25 12.02
N THR A 372 59.66 -22.67 13.13
CA THR A 372 59.90 -23.98 13.76
C THR A 372 59.25 -25.10 12.94
N GLU A 373 59.51 -26.35 13.30
CA GLU A 373 58.66 -27.46 12.90
C GLU A 373 57.28 -27.27 13.58
N GLY A 374 56.41 -26.49 12.94
CA GLY A 374 55.22 -25.95 13.57
C GLY A 374 54.85 -24.59 12.99
N HIS A 375 53.55 -24.36 12.85
CA HIS A 375 52.93 -23.27 12.10
C HIS A 375 53.51 -21.87 12.40
N GLY A 376 53.90 -21.15 11.35
CA GLY A 376 54.09 -19.70 11.41
C GLY A 376 52.92 -19.00 10.71
N ILE A 377 52.32 -18.00 11.38
CA ILE A 377 51.28 -17.16 10.76
C ILE A 377 51.93 -15.81 10.44
N GLU A 378 51.90 -15.42 9.17
CA GLU A 378 52.36 -14.09 8.75
C GLU A 378 51.18 -13.32 8.13
N ARG A 379 50.98 -12.10 8.64
CA ARG A 379 50.00 -11.19 8.09
C ARG A 379 50.62 -10.46 6.93
N VAL A 380 50.04 -10.62 5.74
CA VAL A 380 50.55 -10.02 4.52
C VAL A 380 49.73 -8.77 4.21
N ASP A 381 50.34 -7.60 4.42
CA ASP A 381 49.77 -6.33 3.98
C ASP A 381 50.04 -6.13 2.48
N MET A 382 48.98 -5.87 1.71
CA MET A 382 49.06 -5.64 0.27
C MET A 382 50.00 -4.47 -0.10
N GLN A 383 50.29 -3.55 0.81
CA GLN A 383 51.24 -2.46 0.58
C GLN A 383 52.69 -2.94 0.44
N ASP A 384 53.03 -4.11 0.99
CA ASP A 384 54.39 -4.68 0.99
C ASP A 384 54.67 -5.58 -0.24
N SER A 385 53.68 -5.77 -1.13
CA SER A 385 53.88 -6.55 -2.36
C SER A 385 54.54 -5.77 -3.49
N VAL A 386 55.31 -6.51 -4.29
CA VAL A 386 55.75 -6.06 -5.60
C VAL A 386 54.78 -6.57 -6.67
N LEU A 387 54.24 -5.65 -7.46
CA LEU A 387 53.47 -5.96 -8.66
C LEU A 387 54.40 -6.49 -9.75
N LEU A 388 54.20 -7.74 -10.19
CA LEU A 388 54.91 -8.29 -11.34
C LEU A 388 54.20 -7.85 -12.63
N TYR A 389 54.90 -7.07 -13.47
CA TYR A 389 54.36 -6.53 -14.72
C TYR A 389 53.75 -7.62 -15.61
N ASN A 390 52.59 -7.31 -16.21
CA ASN A 390 51.83 -8.09 -17.20
C ASN A 390 51.12 -9.39 -16.76
N SER A 391 51.04 -9.76 -15.47
CA SER A 391 50.52 -11.09 -15.08
C SER A 391 49.45 -11.18 -13.98
N CYS A 392 48.94 -10.08 -13.40
CA CYS A 392 47.98 -10.16 -12.26
C CYS A 392 48.56 -11.03 -11.13
N GLN A 393 49.86 -10.87 -10.87
CA GLN A 393 50.58 -11.56 -9.80
C GLN A 393 51.17 -10.52 -8.85
N ARG A 394 50.86 -10.68 -7.56
CA ARG A 394 51.56 -9.97 -6.49
C ARG A 394 52.53 -10.90 -5.81
N LYS A 395 53.75 -10.43 -5.65
CA LYS A 395 54.85 -11.18 -5.05
C LYS A 395 55.15 -10.62 -3.67
N PHE A 396 55.13 -11.49 -2.69
CA PHE A 396 55.54 -11.23 -1.32
C PHE A 396 56.75 -12.09 -1.01
N CYS A 397 57.82 -11.51 -0.53
CA CYS A 397 59.01 -12.24 -0.13
C CYS A 397 59.30 -11.98 1.33
N PHE A 398 59.69 -13.04 2.03
CA PHE A 398 60.13 -12.99 3.41
C PHE A 398 61.40 -13.83 3.52
N ASP A 399 62.26 -13.43 4.44
CA ASP A 399 63.50 -14.14 4.71
C ASP A 399 63.18 -15.23 5.76
N VAL A 400 63.44 -16.48 5.39
CA VAL A 400 63.30 -17.63 6.28
C VAL A 400 64.68 -17.97 6.81
N SER A 401 64.90 -17.72 8.11
CA SER A 401 66.11 -18.17 8.80
C SER A 401 65.93 -19.60 9.31
N LEU A 402 66.63 -20.56 8.69
CA LEU A 402 66.71 -21.94 9.17
C LEU A 402 67.90 -22.04 10.11
N LYS A 403 67.62 -22.21 11.41
CA LYS A 403 68.66 -22.44 12.41
C LYS A 403 69.00 -23.93 12.45
N ILE A 404 69.95 -24.35 11.61
CA ILE A 404 70.30 -25.76 11.46
C ILE A 404 71.43 -26.11 12.45
N GLU A 405 71.10 -26.79 13.55
CA GLU A 405 72.06 -27.08 14.64
C GLU A 405 73.15 -28.09 14.25
N THR A 406 72.88 -28.96 13.28
CA THR A 406 73.82 -29.94 12.73
C THR A 406 74.10 -29.59 11.28
N ARG A 407 75.34 -29.78 10.79
CA ARG A 407 75.64 -29.47 9.37
C ARG A 407 74.81 -30.41 8.50
N PRO A 408 73.80 -29.92 7.80
CA PRO A 408 72.97 -30.76 6.96
C PRO A 408 73.79 -31.28 5.79
N GLU A 409 73.52 -32.51 5.34
CA GLU A 409 74.21 -33.07 4.18
C GLU A 409 73.70 -32.41 2.89
N SER A 410 74.61 -32.19 1.92
CA SER A 410 74.24 -31.67 0.60
C SER A 410 73.21 -32.60 -0.04
N GLY A 411 72.04 -32.06 -0.38
CA GLY A 411 70.88 -32.82 -0.86
C GLY A 411 69.73 -33.00 0.14
N GLU A 412 69.85 -32.57 1.39
CA GLU A 412 68.72 -32.51 2.32
C GLU A 412 67.63 -31.53 1.86
N ARG A 413 66.37 -31.91 2.11
CA ARG A 413 65.17 -31.17 1.67
C ARG A 413 64.21 -30.89 2.81
N PHE A 414 63.80 -29.62 2.90
CA PHE A 414 62.71 -29.16 3.75
C PHE A 414 61.50 -28.89 2.87
N ILE A 415 60.34 -29.45 3.21
CA ILE A 415 59.08 -29.14 2.54
C ILE A 415 58.52 -27.86 3.16
N ILE A 416 58.27 -26.87 2.31
CA ILE A 416 57.54 -25.67 2.67
C ILE A 416 56.17 -25.70 2.01
N SER A 417 55.12 -25.55 2.80
CA SER A 417 53.76 -25.46 2.30
C SER A 417 53.11 -24.16 2.76
N VAL A 418 52.29 -23.61 1.87
CA VAL A 418 51.56 -22.36 2.08
C VAL A 418 50.08 -22.68 2.03
N GLU A 419 49.34 -22.21 3.02
CA GLU A 419 47.89 -22.29 3.06
C GLU A 419 47.31 -21.00 3.65
N ARG A 420 46.04 -20.71 3.37
CA ARG A 420 45.35 -19.59 4.00
C ARG A 420 45.14 -19.89 5.50
N SER A 421 45.22 -18.86 6.34
CA SER A 421 44.70 -18.95 7.70
C SER A 421 43.18 -19.20 7.69
N PRO A 422 42.65 -20.17 8.47
CA PRO A 422 41.22 -20.35 8.62
C PRO A 422 40.61 -19.14 9.33
N ASP A 423 40.15 -18.18 8.53
CA ASP A 423 39.59 -16.93 9.03
C ASP A 423 38.29 -17.20 9.79
N HIS A 424 38.15 -16.60 10.99
CA HIS A 424 36.96 -16.69 11.83
C HIS A 424 35.81 -15.85 11.27
N GLY A 425 35.20 -16.30 10.16
CA GLY A 425 33.90 -15.81 9.68
C GLY A 425 33.93 -14.80 8.51
N ARG A 426 35.07 -14.56 7.87
CA ARG A 426 35.17 -13.76 6.63
C ARG A 426 35.37 -14.67 5.42
N SER A 427 34.26 -15.12 4.86
CA SER A 427 34.21 -15.97 3.67
C SER A 427 34.60 -15.17 2.42
N THR A 428 35.89 -15.14 2.10
CA THR A 428 36.34 -15.01 0.70
C THR A 428 36.71 -16.41 0.22
N MET A 429 36.27 -16.81 -0.97
CA MET A 429 36.55 -18.15 -1.49
C MET A 429 38.00 -18.18 -1.99
N LEU A 430 38.91 -18.76 -1.20
CA LEU A 430 40.25 -19.13 -1.65
C LEU A 430 40.23 -20.63 -1.91
N ASP A 431 40.55 -21.07 -3.13
CA ASP A 431 40.76 -22.49 -3.42
C ASP A 431 42.12 -22.89 -2.84
N SER A 432 42.10 -23.41 -1.61
CA SER A 432 43.30 -23.82 -0.89
C SER A 432 43.67 -25.26 -1.24
N ASP A 433 44.06 -25.52 -2.48
CA ASP A 433 44.95 -26.64 -2.72
C ASP A 433 46.26 -26.32 -1.98
N LYS A 434 46.61 -27.11 -0.95
CA LYS A 434 47.89 -26.98 -0.25
C LYS A 434 49.02 -26.98 -1.27
N MET A 435 49.61 -25.82 -1.53
CA MET A 435 50.75 -25.73 -2.43
C MET A 435 52.02 -25.95 -1.63
N SER A 436 52.75 -27.02 -1.97
CA SER A 436 54.02 -27.39 -1.36
C SER A 436 55.17 -27.25 -2.35
N GLY A 437 56.27 -26.67 -1.90
CA GLY A 437 57.58 -26.69 -2.55
C GLY A 437 58.62 -27.24 -1.58
N PHE A 438 59.90 -27.20 -1.96
CA PHE A 438 60.99 -27.62 -1.07
C PHE A 438 62.15 -26.63 -1.06
N ILE A 439 62.90 -26.61 0.04
CA ILE A 439 64.17 -25.93 0.20
C ILE A 439 65.24 -27.02 0.20
N GLU A 440 66.17 -26.97 -0.76
CA GLU A 440 67.25 -27.95 -0.92
C GLU A 440 68.60 -27.30 -0.59
N ILE A 441 69.41 -27.99 0.22
CA ILE A 441 70.73 -27.49 0.60
C ILE A 441 71.77 -27.91 -0.43
N ARG A 442 72.54 -26.94 -0.91
CA ARG A 442 73.61 -27.14 -1.90
C ARG A 442 74.99 -27.09 -1.27
#